data_AF-A0A364REY8-F1
#
_entry.id   AF-A0A364REY8-F1
#
_cell.length_a   1.000
_cell.length_b   1.000
_cell.length_c   1.000
_cell.angle_alpha   90.00
_cell.angle_beta   90.00
_cell.angle_gamma   90.00
#
_symmetry.space_group_name_H-M   'P 1'
#
loop_
_entity.id
_entity.type
_entity.pdbx_description
1 polymer ?
#
loop_
_entity_poly.entity_id
_entity_poly.type
_entity_poly.pdbx_seq_one_letter_code
_entity_poly.pdbx_strand_id
1 'polypeptide(L)'
;MKRLTKLIEQNISGKKVLGLFVLTNIIYVFMLAYTIPATMRYSYGMKLLDMMPAGYDFNYVNALFGSLGKEGRETYLTTQLPVDMLYPFLFGLSYCLVMGYFLSKFGKLNGSFVYLCILPIISGIADYLENLGIILMLYLYPHLDKVYVTITSGFSIIKSSSTTIFFIALLIVLLFGVLTKMKKKKIHTTII
;
A
#
# COMPACT_ATOMS: atom_id res chain seq x y z
N MET A 1 -16.72 -15.71 6.72
CA MET A 1 -15.50 -16.21 7.41
C MET A 1 -14.89 -17.42 6.71
N LYS A 2 -15.53 -18.60 6.76
CA LYS A 2 -15.03 -19.82 6.08
C LYS A 2 -14.66 -19.62 4.61
N ARG A 3 -15.41 -18.78 3.87
CA ARG A 3 -15.13 -18.45 2.45
C ARG A 3 -13.81 -17.68 2.25
N LEU A 4 -13.57 -16.61 3.03
CA LEU A 4 -12.34 -15.82 2.94
C LEU A 4 -11.12 -16.67 3.29
N THR A 5 -11.19 -17.40 4.41
CA THR A 5 -10.13 -18.32 4.82
C THR A 5 -9.85 -19.36 3.74
N LYS A 6 -10.89 -20.00 3.18
CA LYS A 6 -10.74 -20.99 2.10
C LYS A 6 -10.08 -20.40 0.85
N LEU A 7 -10.46 -19.18 0.44
CA LEU A 7 -9.83 -18.51 -0.71
C LEU A 7 -8.35 -18.23 -0.49
N ILE A 8 -7.98 -17.78 0.72
CA ILE A 8 -6.59 -17.54 1.10
C ILE A 8 -5.83 -18.88 1.14
N GLU A 9 -6.36 -19.90 1.81
CA GLU A 9 -5.76 -21.23 1.93
C GLU A 9 -5.42 -21.86 0.57
N GLN A 10 -6.28 -21.65 -0.44
CA GLN A 10 -6.06 -22.15 -1.81
C GLN A 10 -4.91 -21.43 -2.55
N ASN A 11 -4.51 -20.25 -2.10
CA ASN A 11 -3.57 -19.38 -2.83
C ASN A 11 -2.25 -19.10 -2.10
N ILE A 12 -2.10 -19.52 -0.84
CA ILE A 12 -0.89 -19.31 -0.02
C ILE A 12 0.24 -20.31 -0.31
N SER A 13 0.38 -20.83 -1.52
CA SER A 13 1.58 -21.60 -1.86
C SER A 13 2.81 -20.68 -1.82
N GLY A 14 3.92 -21.11 -1.21
CA GLY A 14 5.09 -20.25 -1.03
C GLY A 14 5.63 -19.64 -2.34
N LYS A 15 5.59 -20.40 -3.44
CA LYS A 15 6.00 -19.92 -4.77
C LYS A 15 5.09 -18.79 -5.28
N LYS A 16 3.77 -18.94 -5.18
CA LYS A 16 2.81 -17.89 -5.58
C LYS A 16 2.97 -16.63 -4.73
N VAL A 17 3.05 -16.80 -3.42
CA VAL A 17 3.22 -15.69 -2.46
C VAL A 17 4.51 -14.94 -2.75
N LEU A 18 5.64 -15.64 -2.92
CA LEU A 18 6.92 -15.03 -3.23
C LEU A 18 6.91 -14.34 -4.61
N GLY A 19 6.34 -14.98 -5.63
CA GLY A 19 6.26 -14.40 -6.97
C GLY A 19 5.46 -13.10 -7.00
N LEU A 20 4.29 -13.08 -6.36
CA LEU A 20 3.48 -11.86 -6.22
C LEU A 20 4.20 -10.81 -5.37
N PHE A 21 4.84 -11.20 -4.27
CA PHE A 21 5.60 -10.27 -3.43
C PHE A 21 6.73 -9.59 -4.20
N VAL A 22 7.52 -10.37 -4.96
CA VAL A 22 8.60 -9.83 -5.79
C VAL A 22 8.04 -8.90 -6.87
N LEU A 23 6.98 -9.32 -7.58
CA LEU A 23 6.36 -8.48 -8.61
C LEU A 23 5.86 -7.15 -8.05
N THR A 24 5.12 -7.17 -6.94
CA THR A 24 4.63 -5.95 -6.27
C THR A 24 5.79 -5.00 -5.92
N ASN A 25 6.88 -5.53 -5.37
CA ASN A 25 8.02 -4.71 -4.96
C ASN A 25 8.85 -4.20 -6.15
N ILE A 26 8.90 -4.92 -7.28
CA ILE A 26 9.50 -4.40 -8.52
C ILE A 26 8.75 -3.17 -9.00
N ILE A 27 7.40 -3.21 -9.02
CA ILE A 27 6.58 -2.05 -9.39
C ILE A 27 6.80 -0.90 -8.39
N TYR A 28 6.83 -1.18 -7.09
CA TYR A 28 7.10 -0.17 -6.07
C TYR A 28 8.47 0.51 -6.27
N VAL A 29 9.52 -0.28 -6.49
CA VAL A 29 10.88 0.24 -6.75
C VAL A 29 10.91 1.04 -8.04
N PHE A 30 10.22 0.61 -9.09
CA PHE A 30 10.10 1.38 -10.32
C PHE A 30 9.46 2.75 -10.06
N MET A 31 8.44 2.82 -9.21
CA MET A 31 7.83 4.11 -8.85
C MET A 31 8.80 5.03 -8.11
N LEU A 32 9.48 4.49 -7.09
CA LEU A 32 10.45 5.24 -6.29
C LEU A 32 11.67 5.72 -7.11
N ALA A 33 12.14 4.90 -8.05
CA ALA A 33 13.35 5.17 -8.81
C ALA A 33 13.08 6.02 -10.06
N TYR A 34 11.88 5.96 -10.63
CA TYR A 34 11.60 6.57 -11.92
C TYR A 34 10.38 7.50 -11.90
N THR A 35 9.16 7.00 -11.70
CA THR A 35 7.95 7.79 -11.97
C THR A 35 7.74 8.94 -10.98
N ILE A 36 8.03 8.71 -9.70
CA ILE A 36 7.98 9.75 -8.66
C ILE A 36 9.06 10.81 -8.93
N PRO A 37 10.36 10.47 -9.06
CA PRO A 37 11.39 11.45 -9.41
C PRO A 37 11.10 12.22 -10.70
N ALA A 38 10.62 11.54 -11.75
CA ALA A 38 10.32 12.16 -13.03
C ALA A 38 9.30 13.30 -12.91
N THR A 39 8.29 13.11 -12.05
CA THR A 39 7.26 14.12 -11.74
C THR A 39 7.79 15.18 -10.77
N MET A 40 8.53 14.78 -9.73
CA MET A 40 9.08 15.70 -8.73
C MET A 40 10.15 16.66 -9.29
N ARG A 41 10.72 16.40 -10.47
CA ARG A 41 11.57 17.38 -11.16
C ARG A 41 10.89 18.73 -11.37
N TYR A 42 9.55 18.74 -11.46
CA TYR A 42 8.76 19.95 -11.63
C TYR A 42 8.20 20.50 -10.30
N SER A 43 8.38 19.81 -9.16
CA SER A 43 7.70 20.18 -7.91
C SER A 43 8.49 21.15 -7.02
N TYR A 44 9.70 21.55 -7.43
CA TYR A 44 10.60 22.41 -6.65
C TYR A 44 10.79 21.93 -5.19
N GLY A 45 10.90 20.61 -5.00
CA GLY A 45 11.12 19.98 -3.70
C GLY A 45 9.84 19.67 -2.90
N MET A 46 8.66 20.07 -3.39
CA MET A 46 7.39 19.63 -2.81
C MET A 46 7.15 18.14 -3.07
N LYS A 47 6.53 17.44 -2.11
CA LYS A 47 6.17 16.04 -2.25
C LYS A 47 4.90 15.92 -3.09
N LEU A 48 4.77 14.81 -3.82
CA LEU A 48 3.51 14.45 -4.46
C LEU A 48 2.47 14.06 -3.41
N LEU A 49 1.19 14.20 -3.77
CA LEU A 49 0.07 13.99 -2.85
C LEU A 49 0.02 12.55 -2.32
N ASP A 50 0.26 11.57 -3.19
CA ASP A 50 0.33 10.13 -2.89
C ASP A 50 1.45 9.74 -1.89
N MET A 51 2.43 10.63 -1.70
CA MET A 51 3.54 10.49 -0.74
C MET A 51 3.27 11.14 0.63
N MET A 52 2.07 11.67 0.87
CA MET A 52 1.73 12.43 2.09
C MET A 52 0.84 11.61 3.04
N PRO A 53 1.43 10.81 3.95
CA PRO A 53 0.65 9.86 4.75
C PRO A 53 -0.27 10.51 5.79
N ALA A 54 0.01 11.77 6.17
CA ALA A 54 -0.80 12.54 7.10
C ALA A 54 -1.89 13.38 6.40
N GLY A 55 -2.03 13.22 5.08
CA GLY A 55 -2.90 14.05 4.25
C GLY A 55 -2.28 15.43 3.95
N TYR A 56 -3.10 16.27 3.33
CA TYR A 56 -2.75 17.61 2.84
C TYR A 56 -3.98 18.50 2.81
N ASP A 57 -3.75 19.81 2.66
CA ASP A 57 -4.80 20.83 2.59
C ASP A 57 -4.88 21.51 1.21
N PHE A 58 -5.88 22.37 1.04
CA PHE A 58 -6.13 23.10 -0.20
C PHE A 58 -4.97 23.99 -0.64
N ASN A 59 -4.26 24.61 0.32
CA ASN A 59 -3.15 25.51 0.01
C ASN A 59 -1.96 24.71 -0.52
N TYR A 60 -1.68 23.56 0.09
CA TYR A 60 -0.64 22.65 -0.36
C TYR A 60 -0.90 22.16 -1.78
N VAL A 61 -2.13 21.72 -2.08
CA VAL A 61 -2.48 21.24 -3.43
C VAL A 61 -2.33 22.34 -4.47
N ASN A 62 -2.81 23.57 -4.19
CA ASN A 62 -2.65 24.68 -5.12
C ASN A 62 -1.19 25.05 -5.35
N ALA A 63 -0.39 25.09 -4.28
CA ALA A 63 1.03 25.38 -4.36
C ALA A 63 1.78 24.30 -5.16
N LEU A 64 1.51 23.01 -4.89
CA LEU A 64 2.09 21.89 -5.63
C LEU A 64 1.70 21.95 -7.11
N PHE A 65 0.41 22.11 -7.43
CA PHE A 65 -0.07 22.09 -8.81
C PHE A 65 0.39 23.32 -9.60
N GLY A 66 0.54 24.46 -8.93
CA GLY A 66 1.17 25.65 -9.49
C GLY A 66 2.66 25.42 -9.77
N SER A 67 3.38 24.87 -8.80
CA SER A 67 4.80 24.50 -8.88
C SER A 67 5.08 23.53 -10.04
N LEU A 68 4.27 22.47 -10.15
CA LEU A 68 4.35 21.49 -11.25
C LEU A 68 4.18 22.12 -12.63
N GLY A 69 3.45 23.24 -12.74
CA GLY A 69 3.12 23.83 -14.04
C GLY A 69 2.35 22.86 -14.95
N LYS A 70 2.23 23.20 -16.24
CA LYS A 70 1.53 22.34 -17.20
C LYS A 70 2.25 21.00 -17.39
N GLU A 71 3.56 21.04 -17.59
CA GLU A 71 4.38 19.85 -17.90
C GLU A 71 4.46 18.87 -16.73
N GLY A 72 4.61 19.36 -15.49
CA GLY A 72 4.63 18.50 -14.31
C GLY A 72 3.28 17.86 -14.02
N ARG A 73 2.17 18.57 -14.26
CA ARG A 73 0.82 17.99 -14.14
C ARG A 73 0.56 16.93 -15.21
N GLU A 74 0.97 17.18 -16.45
CA GLU A 74 0.89 16.19 -17.53
C GLU A 74 1.77 14.96 -17.24
N THR A 75 2.99 15.18 -16.72
CA THR A 75 3.87 14.09 -16.27
C THR A 75 3.23 13.29 -15.14
N TYR A 76 2.58 13.95 -14.18
CA TYR A 76 1.86 13.27 -13.09
C TYR A 76 0.77 12.34 -13.67
N LEU A 77 -0.05 12.85 -14.60
CA LEU A 77 -1.14 12.09 -15.24
C LEU A 77 -0.65 10.93 -16.11
N THR A 78 0.47 11.08 -16.79
CA THR A 78 0.92 10.15 -17.85
C THR A 78 2.07 9.22 -17.43
N THR A 79 2.77 9.55 -16.34
CA THR A 79 3.95 8.79 -15.89
C THR A 79 3.73 8.18 -14.50
N GLN A 80 3.36 8.98 -13.50
CA GLN A 80 3.19 8.50 -12.12
C GLN A 80 1.87 7.75 -11.92
N LEU A 81 0.73 8.41 -12.20
CA LEU A 81 -0.59 7.84 -11.92
C LEU A 81 -0.89 6.53 -12.67
N PRO A 82 -0.44 6.29 -13.91
CA PRO A 82 -0.71 5.01 -14.57
C PRO A 82 -0.09 3.81 -13.86
N VAL A 83 1.12 3.97 -13.32
CA VAL A 83 1.80 2.92 -12.55
C VAL A 83 1.22 2.82 -11.15
N ASP A 84 0.90 3.96 -10.54
CA ASP A 84 0.27 4.02 -9.23
C ASP A 84 -1.18 3.51 -9.24
N MET A 85 -1.81 3.35 -10.41
CA MET A 85 -3.08 2.62 -10.55
C MET A 85 -2.90 1.10 -10.67
N LEU A 86 -1.71 0.61 -11.03
CA LEU A 86 -1.41 -0.83 -11.01
C LEU A 86 -1.04 -1.30 -9.60
N TYR A 87 -0.33 -0.46 -8.85
CA TYR A 87 0.23 -0.81 -7.56
C TYR A 87 -0.80 -1.23 -6.49
N PRO A 88 -1.96 -0.56 -6.31
CA PRO A 88 -2.94 -0.89 -5.27
C PRO A 88 -3.50 -2.30 -5.37
N PHE A 89 -3.76 -2.77 -6.60
CA PHE A 89 -4.19 -4.15 -6.84
C PHE A 89 -3.11 -5.16 -6.43
N LEU A 90 -1.87 -4.93 -6.89
CA LEU A 90 -0.74 -5.80 -6.56
C LEU A 90 -0.44 -5.78 -5.06
N PHE A 91 -0.52 -4.61 -4.41
CA PHE A 91 -0.33 -4.45 -2.98
C PHE A 91 -1.39 -5.22 -2.20
N GLY A 92 -2.67 -4.95 -2.46
CA GLY A 92 -3.79 -5.58 -1.77
C GLY A 92 -3.78 -7.10 -1.90
N LEU A 93 -3.56 -7.62 -3.11
CA LEU A 93 -3.51 -9.06 -3.35
C LEU A 93 -2.28 -9.71 -2.70
N SER A 94 -1.09 -9.17 -2.97
CA SER A 94 0.17 -9.76 -2.53
C SER A 94 0.29 -9.78 -1.01
N TYR A 95 0.03 -8.64 -0.35
CA TYR A 95 0.19 -8.53 1.09
C TYR A 95 -0.93 -9.22 1.88
N CYS A 96 -2.13 -9.36 1.31
CA CYS A 96 -3.17 -10.26 1.84
C CYS A 96 -2.66 -11.71 1.91
N LEU A 97 -2.06 -12.20 0.83
CA LEU A 97 -1.52 -13.56 0.76
C LEU A 97 -0.27 -13.75 1.63
N VAL A 98 0.60 -12.73 1.76
CA VAL A 98 1.75 -12.75 2.67
C VAL A 98 1.28 -12.95 4.11
N MET A 99 0.32 -12.16 4.58
CA MET A 99 -0.25 -12.32 5.92
C MET A 99 -0.91 -13.69 6.09
N GLY A 100 -1.72 -14.11 5.11
CA GLY A 100 -2.36 -15.42 5.11
C GLY A 100 -1.39 -16.58 5.20
N TYR A 101 -0.26 -16.50 4.48
CA TYR A 101 0.81 -17.50 4.50
C TYR A 101 1.39 -17.66 5.90
N PHE A 102 1.78 -16.56 6.54
CA PHE A 102 2.37 -16.62 7.89
C PHE A 102 1.34 -17.06 8.94
N LEU A 103 0.11 -16.56 8.88
CA LEU A 103 -0.96 -17.01 9.78
C LEU A 103 -1.25 -18.51 9.64
N SER A 104 -1.20 -19.05 8.42
CA SER A 104 -1.34 -20.49 8.17
C SER A 104 -0.21 -21.29 8.80
N LYS A 105 1.04 -20.84 8.67
CA LYS A 105 2.21 -21.50 9.29
C LYS A 105 2.12 -21.58 10.82
N PHE A 106 1.34 -20.70 11.45
CA PHE A 106 1.12 -20.70 12.90
C PHE A 106 -0.22 -21.30 13.34
N GLY A 107 -1.02 -21.86 12.40
CA GLY A 107 -2.34 -22.41 12.70
C GLY A 107 -3.36 -21.35 13.15
N LYS A 108 -3.15 -20.09 12.80
CA LYS A 108 -3.99 -18.94 13.22
C LYS A 108 -4.93 -18.43 12.13
N LEU A 109 -4.87 -19.00 10.92
CA LEU A 109 -5.68 -18.56 9.79
C LEU A 109 -7.20 -18.84 9.94
N ASN A 110 -7.58 -19.83 10.74
CA ASN A 110 -8.98 -20.22 10.97
C ASN A 110 -9.67 -19.45 12.13
N GLY A 111 -9.03 -18.42 12.69
CA GLY A 111 -9.57 -17.59 13.76
C GLY A 111 -9.69 -16.11 13.40
N SER A 112 -9.88 -15.24 14.40
CA SER A 112 -10.04 -13.79 14.20
C SER A 112 -8.84 -13.10 13.55
N PHE A 113 -7.66 -13.71 13.54
CA PHE A 113 -6.48 -13.14 12.89
C PHE A 113 -6.63 -13.03 11.37
N VAL A 114 -7.55 -13.77 10.74
CA VAL A 114 -7.81 -13.67 9.29
C VAL A 114 -8.23 -12.26 8.85
N TYR A 115 -8.80 -11.46 9.75
CA TYR A 115 -9.19 -10.08 9.45
C TYR A 115 -7.99 -9.18 9.17
N LEU A 116 -6.78 -9.53 9.64
CA LEU A 116 -5.55 -8.82 9.30
C LEU A 116 -5.23 -8.90 7.79
N CYS A 117 -5.69 -9.94 7.10
CA CYS A 117 -5.50 -10.09 5.65
C CYS A 117 -6.37 -9.09 4.85
N ILE A 118 -7.35 -8.44 5.47
CA ILE A 118 -8.23 -7.46 4.81
C ILE A 118 -7.59 -6.07 4.78
N LEU A 119 -6.67 -5.77 5.70
CA LEU A 119 -6.05 -4.45 5.80
C LEU A 119 -5.39 -3.98 4.48
N PRO A 120 -4.59 -4.80 3.77
CA PRO A 120 -4.01 -4.39 2.48
C PRO A 120 -5.07 -4.14 1.40
N ILE A 121 -6.22 -4.82 1.46
CA ILE A 121 -7.32 -4.61 0.52
C ILE A 121 -7.97 -3.25 0.79
N ILE A 122 -8.17 -2.89 2.06
CA ILE A 122 -8.66 -1.56 2.45
C ILE A 122 -7.68 -0.49 1.99
N SER A 123 -6.38 -0.68 2.21
CA SER A 123 -5.33 0.23 1.74
C SER A 123 -5.39 0.40 0.23
N GLY A 124 -5.45 -0.69 -0.54
CA GLY A 124 -5.51 -0.62 -2.01
C GLY A 124 -6.80 0.04 -2.54
N ILE A 125 -7.95 -0.18 -1.90
CA ILE A 125 -9.19 0.52 -2.28
C ILE A 125 -9.06 2.02 -2.00
N ALA A 126 -8.52 2.41 -0.84
CA ALA A 126 -8.32 3.81 -0.50
C ALA A 126 -7.32 4.48 -1.46
N ASP A 127 -6.25 3.78 -1.84
CA ASP A 127 -5.25 4.24 -2.82
C ASP A 127 -5.88 4.47 -4.21
N TYR A 128 -6.77 3.58 -4.66
CA TYR A 128 -7.53 3.81 -5.88
C TYR A 128 -8.39 5.08 -5.80
N LEU A 129 -9.09 5.29 -4.70
CA LEU A 129 -9.97 6.45 -4.53
C LEU A 129 -9.17 7.75 -4.40
N GLU A 130 -8.00 7.71 -3.77
CA GLU A 130 -7.03 8.80 -3.75
C GLU A 130 -6.56 9.12 -5.17
N ASN A 131 -6.08 8.12 -5.92
CA ASN A 131 -5.53 8.33 -7.27
C ASN A 131 -6.58 8.86 -8.25
N LEU A 132 -7.82 8.38 -8.17
CA LEU A 132 -8.95 8.96 -8.93
C LEU A 132 -9.22 10.41 -8.52
N GLY A 133 -9.14 10.73 -7.23
CA GLY A 133 -9.27 12.10 -6.74
C GLY A 133 -8.15 13.02 -7.22
N ILE A 134 -6.90 12.55 -7.22
CA ILE A 134 -5.74 13.29 -7.76
C ILE A 134 -5.93 13.56 -9.25
N ILE A 135 -6.32 12.55 -10.03
CA ILE A 135 -6.63 12.70 -11.47
C ILE A 135 -7.68 13.81 -11.68
N LEU A 136 -8.80 13.74 -10.95
CA LEU A 136 -9.86 14.73 -11.04
C LEU A 136 -9.36 16.14 -10.72
N MET A 137 -8.62 16.31 -9.62
CA MET A 137 -8.07 17.60 -9.24
C MET A 137 -7.07 18.14 -10.28
N LEU A 138 -6.23 17.29 -10.88
CA LEU A 138 -5.30 17.69 -11.93
C LEU A 138 -6.01 18.23 -13.17
N TYR A 139 -7.15 17.66 -13.55
CA TYR A 139 -7.98 18.15 -14.66
C TYR A 139 -8.74 19.44 -14.32
N LEU A 140 -9.16 19.62 -13.07
CA LEU A 140 -9.93 20.80 -12.65
C LEU A 140 -9.04 22.02 -12.37
N TYR A 141 -7.75 21.85 -12.13
CA TYR A 141 -6.82 22.95 -11.85
C TYR A 141 -6.76 23.97 -13.01
N PRO A 142 -6.84 25.30 -12.76
CA PRO A 142 -6.74 25.99 -11.46
C PRO A 142 -8.06 26.18 -10.69
N HIS A 143 -9.17 25.67 -11.20
CA HIS A 143 -10.50 25.83 -10.61
C HIS A 143 -10.83 24.70 -9.61
N LEU A 144 -9.98 24.55 -8.59
CA LEU A 144 -10.14 23.53 -7.56
C LEU A 144 -11.20 23.90 -6.51
N ASP A 145 -12.01 22.92 -6.14
CA ASP A 145 -12.87 22.99 -4.95
C ASP A 145 -12.17 22.33 -3.74
N LYS A 146 -12.33 22.93 -2.56
CA LYS A 146 -11.86 22.40 -1.28
C LYS A 146 -12.44 21.03 -0.96
N VAL A 147 -13.66 20.73 -1.42
CA VAL A 147 -14.32 19.44 -1.21
C VAL A 147 -13.51 18.30 -1.81
N TYR A 148 -13.03 18.43 -3.06
CA TYR A 148 -12.22 17.39 -3.70
C TYR A 148 -10.93 17.13 -2.92
N VAL A 149 -10.22 18.20 -2.54
CA VAL A 149 -8.99 18.08 -1.74
C VAL A 149 -9.24 17.36 -0.43
N THR A 150 -10.32 17.68 0.26
CA THR A 150 -10.66 17.10 1.58
C THR A 150 -10.98 15.62 1.44
N ILE A 151 -11.77 15.23 0.44
CA ILE A 151 -12.13 13.83 0.18
C ILE A 151 -10.87 13.03 -0.20
N THR A 152 -10.06 13.53 -1.13
CA THR A 152 -8.85 12.83 -1.58
C THR A 152 -7.83 12.67 -0.46
N SER A 153 -7.57 13.74 0.32
CA SER A 153 -6.71 13.72 1.50
C SER A 153 -7.20 12.71 2.56
N GLY A 154 -8.52 12.61 2.74
CA GLY A 154 -9.13 11.58 3.58
C GLY A 154 -8.78 10.15 3.14
N PHE A 155 -8.80 9.89 1.83
CA PHE A 155 -8.36 8.60 1.29
C PHE A 155 -6.86 8.35 1.47
N SER A 156 -6.00 9.37 1.33
CA SER A 156 -4.56 9.28 1.64
C SER A 156 -4.32 8.83 3.09
N ILE A 157 -5.07 9.39 4.04
CA ILE A 157 -4.98 9.05 5.46
C ILE A 157 -5.48 7.62 5.72
N ILE A 158 -6.61 7.22 5.12
CA ILE A 158 -7.14 5.85 5.26
C ILE A 158 -6.15 4.83 4.68
N LYS A 159 -5.62 5.08 3.49
CA LYS A 159 -4.57 4.28 2.84
C LYS A 159 -3.37 4.11 3.78
N SER A 160 -2.84 5.21 4.27
CA SER A 160 -1.60 5.23 5.05
C SER A 160 -1.77 4.60 6.44
N SER A 161 -2.91 4.87 7.08
CA SER A 161 -3.25 4.28 8.38
C SER A 161 -3.42 2.77 8.28
N SER A 162 -4.21 2.30 7.31
CA SER A 162 -4.42 0.86 7.07
C SER A 162 -3.11 0.13 6.71
N THR A 163 -2.28 0.75 5.88
CA THR A 163 -0.96 0.23 5.50
C THR A 163 -0.02 0.12 6.71
N THR A 164 0.01 1.16 7.55
CA THR A 164 0.83 1.20 8.76
C THR A 164 0.40 0.13 9.76
N ILE A 165 -0.90 0.04 10.06
CA ILE A 165 -1.47 -0.98 10.96
C ILE A 165 -1.15 -2.38 10.42
N PHE A 166 -1.27 -2.58 9.10
CA PHE A 166 -0.92 -3.85 8.47
C PHE A 166 0.54 -4.24 8.69
N PHE A 167 1.49 -3.34 8.40
CA PHE A 167 2.91 -3.65 8.55
C PHE A 167 3.30 -3.89 10.02
N ILE A 168 2.72 -3.14 10.96
CA ILE A 168 2.90 -3.39 12.40
C ILE A 168 2.39 -4.80 12.75
N ALA A 169 1.19 -5.16 12.31
CA ALA A 169 0.63 -6.48 12.56
C ALA A 169 1.47 -7.60 11.93
N LEU A 170 1.98 -7.39 10.71
CA LEU A 170 2.84 -8.35 10.01
C LEU A 170 4.16 -8.55 10.78
N LEU A 171 4.80 -7.48 11.24
CA LEU A 171 6.02 -7.56 12.05
C LEU A 171 5.78 -8.34 13.35
N ILE A 172 4.67 -8.10 14.04
CA ILE A 172 4.30 -8.84 15.26
C ILE A 172 4.13 -10.35 14.95
N VAL A 173 3.43 -10.69 13.86
CA VAL A 173 3.24 -12.08 13.43
C VAL A 173 4.57 -12.76 13.10
N LEU A 174 5.48 -12.07 12.41
CA LEU A 174 6.81 -12.58 12.07
C LEU A 174 7.67 -12.80 13.33
N LEU A 175 7.71 -11.83 14.25
CA LEU A 175 8.45 -11.93 15.50
C LEU A 175 7.95 -13.10 16.36
N PHE A 176 6.63 -13.25 16.49
CA PHE A 176 6.04 -14.40 17.16
C PHE A 176 6.48 -15.73 16.52
N GLY A 177 6.53 -15.77 15.19
CA GLY A 177 7.02 -16.92 14.42
C GLY A 177 8.48 -17.29 14.71
N VAL A 178 9.36 -16.29 14.77
CA VAL A 178 10.79 -16.49 15.08
C VAL A 178 10.95 -17.02 16.51
N LEU A 179 10.30 -16.38 17.49
CA LEU A 179 10.41 -16.75 18.90
C LEU A 179 9.90 -18.18 19.19
N THR A 180 8.79 -18.57 18.58
CA THR A 180 8.23 -19.93 18.74
C THR A 180 9.15 -21.00 18.14
N LYS A 181 9.79 -20.72 17.00
CA LYS A 181 10.76 -21.63 16.38
C LYS A 181 12.04 -21.76 17.21
N MET A 182 12.53 -20.66 17.78
CA MET A 182 13.71 -20.66 18.67
C MET A 182 13.46 -21.49 19.93
N LYS A 183 12.29 -21.35 20.58
CA LYS A 183 11.92 -22.15 21.75
C LYS A 183 11.87 -23.64 21.44
N LYS A 184 11.26 -24.03 20.31
CA LYS A 184 11.21 -25.44 19.88
C LYS A 184 12.61 -26.02 19.61
N LYS A 185 13.50 -25.26 18.96
CA LYS A 185 14.89 -25.69 18.71
C LYS A 185 15.65 -25.89 20.02
N LYS A 186 15.50 -24.98 20.99
CA LYS A 186 16.16 -25.08 22.30
C LYS A 186 15.71 -26.32 23.07
N ILE A 187 14.41 -26.63 23.09
CA ILE A 187 13.86 -27.84 23.74
C ILE A 187 14.43 -29.11 23.09
N HIS A 188 14.53 -29.15 21.76
CA HIS A 188 15.04 -30.34 21.06
C HIS A 188 16.54 -30.58 21.30
N THR A 189 17.34 -29.53 21.48
CA THR A 189 18.78 -29.65 21.83
C THR A 189 19.02 -30.04 23.29
N THR A 190 18.05 -29.87 24.19
CA THR A 190 18.18 -30.26 25.61
C THR A 190 17.78 -31.72 25.87
N ILE A 191 17.14 -32.40 24.91
CA ILE A 191 16.63 -33.78 25.04
C ILE A 191 17.57 -34.82 24.38
N ILE A 192 18.67 -34.37 23.78
CA ILE A 192 19.73 -35.21 23.17
C ILE A 192 20.99 -35.07 24.02
#